data_AF-X0VW96-F1
#
_entry.id   AF-X0VW96-F1
#
_cell.length_a   1.000
_cell.length_b   1.000
_cell.length_c   1.000
_cell.angle_alpha   90.00
_cell.angle_beta   90.00
_cell.angle_gamma   90.00
#
_symmetry.space_group_name_H-M   'P 1'
#
loop_
_entity.id
_entity.type
_entity.pdbx_description
1 polymer ?
#
loop_
_entity_poly.entity_id
_entity_poly.type
_entity_poly.pdbx_seq_one_letter_code
_entity_poly.pdbx_strand_id
1 'polypeptide(L)'
;MTHFPRSTYSSSVSVTLGTVGGATWYADTDQDGYGDPANTLVQCTQPANYVSNSDDECPEEYAETLNGCPLLSDFSDENYIYTIAPQIPVQDITEIIDNKDAIKNITYFDGLGRPMQSIAIKQSAINERDIIAHIDYDEFGRQDKDYLPYVPDEGRIQA
;
A
#
# COMPACT_ATOMS: atom_id res chain seq x y z
N MET A 1 -74.04 29.84 -34.66
CA MET A 1 -73.21 28.75 -34.12
C MET A 1 -71.98 28.61 -35.00
N THR A 2 -70.85 29.19 -34.59
CA THR A 2 -69.57 29.07 -35.29
C THR A 2 -68.70 28.08 -34.51
N HIS A 3 -68.36 26.96 -35.15
CA HIS A 3 -67.53 25.91 -34.57
C HIS A 3 -66.06 26.23 -34.88
N PHE A 4 -65.25 26.48 -33.85
CA PHE A 4 -63.80 26.62 -33.99
C PHE A 4 -63.13 25.26 -33.78
N PRO A 5 -62.30 24.76 -34.71
CA PRO A 5 -61.57 23.52 -34.49
C PRO A 5 -60.47 23.75 -33.45
N ARG A 6 -60.48 22.93 -32.40
CA ARG A 6 -59.48 22.95 -31.32
C ARG A 6 -58.18 22.35 -31.87
N SER A 7 -57.18 23.19 -32.12
CA SER A 7 -55.86 22.72 -32.53
C SER A 7 -55.14 22.09 -31.34
N THR A 8 -55.03 20.76 -31.32
CA THR A 8 -54.20 20.04 -30.35
C THR A 8 -52.80 19.86 -30.94
N TYR A 9 -51.95 20.87 -30.79
CA TYR A 9 -50.53 20.68 -31.00
C TYR A 9 -49.95 20.01 -29.76
N SER A 10 -49.49 18.77 -29.89
CA SER A 10 -48.62 18.11 -28.91
C SER A 10 -47.20 18.22 -29.42
N SER A 11 -46.31 18.80 -28.61
CA SER A 11 -44.87 18.83 -28.84
C SER A 11 -44.22 17.89 -27.84
N SER A 12 -43.41 16.95 -28.32
CA SER A 12 -42.53 16.15 -27.48
C SER A 12 -41.10 16.64 -27.66
N VAL A 13 -40.44 16.99 -26.56
CA VAL A 13 -38.99 17.25 -26.51
C VAL A 13 -38.30 15.95 -26.14
N SER A 14 -37.45 15.44 -27.02
CA SER A 14 -36.56 14.32 -26.70
C SER A 14 -35.29 14.87 -26.07
N VAL A 15 -35.09 14.60 -24.77
CA VAL A 15 -33.82 14.91 -24.08
C VAL A 15 -32.88 13.74 -24.30
N THR A 16 -31.86 13.92 -25.14
CA THR A 16 -30.74 12.97 -25.21
C THR A 16 -29.85 13.21 -24.00
N LEU A 17 -29.99 12.39 -22.96
CA LEU A 17 -29.01 12.33 -21.89
C LEU A 17 -27.70 11.80 -22.51
N GLY A 18 -26.71 12.67 -22.68
CA GLY A 18 -25.36 12.26 -23.05
C GLY A 18 -24.81 11.28 -22.01
N THR A 19 -23.81 10.49 -22.39
CA THR A 19 -23.11 9.54 -21.50
C THR A 19 -22.85 10.20 -20.15
N VAL A 20 -23.65 9.84 -19.15
CA VAL A 20 -23.42 10.27 -17.78
C VAL A 20 -22.19 9.50 -17.36
N GLY A 21 -21.03 10.17 -17.36
CA GLY A 21 -19.83 9.60 -16.76
C GLY A 21 -20.16 9.29 -15.31
N GLY A 22 -20.33 8.01 -14.98
CA GLY A 22 -20.51 7.59 -13.59
C GLY A 22 -19.26 7.91 -12.79
N ALA A 23 -19.41 8.04 -11.48
CA ALA A 23 -18.27 8.01 -10.59
C ALA A 23 -17.70 6.58 -10.58
N THR A 24 -16.38 6.47 -10.50
CA THR A 24 -15.74 5.19 -10.17
C THR A 24 -15.91 4.95 -8.68
N TRP A 25 -16.45 3.79 -8.35
CA TRP A 25 -16.58 3.29 -6.99
C TRP A 25 -15.64 2.10 -6.81
N TYR A 26 -15.14 1.92 -5.61
CA TYR A 26 -14.13 0.91 -5.25
C TYR A 26 -14.75 -0.03 -4.23
N ALA A 27 -14.57 -1.33 -4.38
CA ALA A 27 -15.19 -2.31 -3.49
C ALA A 27 -14.65 -2.17 -2.07
N ASP A 28 -15.54 -2.21 -1.09
CA ASP A 28 -15.24 -2.16 0.35
C ASP A 28 -15.77 -3.47 0.95
N THR A 29 -14.91 -4.49 0.93
CA THR A 29 -15.30 -5.90 1.15
C THR A 29 -15.45 -6.22 2.63
N ASP A 30 -14.56 -5.67 3.46
CA ASP A 30 -14.53 -5.83 4.91
C ASP A 30 -15.29 -4.73 5.67
N GLN A 31 -15.74 -3.67 4.97
CA GLN A 31 -16.58 -2.58 5.47
C GLN A 31 -15.86 -1.62 6.42
N ASP A 32 -14.55 -1.42 6.23
CA ASP A 32 -13.77 -0.43 6.98
C ASP A 32 -13.82 0.99 6.39
N GLY A 33 -14.36 1.12 5.18
CA GLY A 33 -14.54 2.39 4.48
C GLY A 33 -13.42 2.75 3.50
N TYR A 34 -12.45 1.86 3.30
CA TYR A 34 -11.43 1.94 2.26
C TYR A 34 -11.85 1.13 1.03
N GLY A 35 -11.44 1.58 -0.15
CA GLY A 35 -11.85 0.98 -1.42
C GLY A 35 -10.70 0.36 -2.20
N ASP A 36 -10.87 -0.90 -2.63
CA ASP A 36 -9.89 -1.67 -3.40
C ASP A 36 -9.66 -1.05 -4.81
N PRO A 37 -8.45 -0.55 -5.12
CA PRO A 37 -8.09 -0.01 -6.43
C PRO A 37 -8.20 -1.01 -7.59
N ALA A 38 -8.06 -2.31 -7.30
CA ALA A 38 -8.15 -3.39 -8.28
C ALA A 38 -9.61 -3.77 -8.59
N ASN A 39 -10.56 -3.42 -7.73
CA ASN A 39 -11.97 -3.75 -7.89
C ASN A 39 -12.84 -2.50 -7.98
N THR A 40 -13.09 -2.08 -9.23
CA THR A 40 -13.82 -0.84 -9.52
C THR A 40 -15.14 -1.08 -10.24
N LEU A 41 -16.09 -0.19 -10.00
CA LEU A 41 -17.39 -0.18 -10.63
C LEU A 41 -17.82 1.26 -10.96
N VAL A 42 -18.15 1.53 -12.23
CA VAL A 42 -18.61 2.86 -12.65
C VAL A 42 -20.13 2.95 -12.55
N GLN A 43 -20.64 3.80 -11.65
CA GLN A 43 -22.08 4.04 -11.48
C GLN A 43 -22.40 5.50 -11.10
N CYS A 44 -23.64 5.91 -11.36
CA CYS A 44 -24.10 7.28 -11.04
C CYS A 44 -24.31 7.50 -9.54
N THR A 45 -24.63 6.45 -8.79
CA THR A 45 -24.87 6.46 -7.34
C THR A 45 -24.00 5.40 -6.68
N GLN A 46 -23.64 5.60 -5.41
CA GLN A 46 -22.85 4.66 -4.62
C GLN A 46 -23.55 3.27 -4.58
N PRO A 47 -22.92 2.22 -5.13
CA PRO A 47 -23.37 0.84 -4.95
C PRO A 47 -23.22 0.40 -3.49
N ALA A 48 -23.98 -0.61 -3.07
CA ALA A 48 -23.79 -1.23 -1.75
C ALA A 48 -22.43 -1.94 -1.70
N ASN A 49 -21.70 -1.81 -0.58
CA ASN A 49 -20.33 -2.34 -0.37
C ASN A 49 -19.28 -1.73 -1.32
N TYR A 50 -19.46 -0.46 -1.69
CA TYR A 50 -18.46 0.28 -2.45
C TYR A 50 -18.29 1.69 -1.88
N VAL A 51 -17.07 2.23 -1.92
CA VAL A 51 -16.70 3.59 -1.49
C VAL A 51 -16.09 4.40 -2.62
N SER A 52 -15.92 5.71 -2.42
CA SER A 52 -15.43 6.64 -3.45
C SER A 52 -13.91 6.83 -3.46
N ASN A 53 -13.20 6.29 -2.46
CA ASN A 53 -11.75 6.34 -2.37
C ASN A 53 -11.15 5.03 -2.90
N SER A 54 -9.88 5.08 -3.31
CA SER A 54 -9.11 3.94 -3.79
C SER A 54 -7.94 3.68 -2.86
N ASP A 55 -8.20 3.75 -1.55
CA ASP A 55 -7.15 3.87 -0.55
C ASP A 55 -6.97 2.57 0.23
N ASP A 56 -7.48 1.43 -0.26
CA ASP A 56 -7.37 0.14 0.39
C ASP A 56 -6.16 -0.66 -0.12
N GLU A 57 -5.19 -0.88 0.76
CA GLU A 57 -4.02 -1.71 0.52
C GLU A 57 -4.21 -3.16 1.02
N CYS A 58 -5.28 -3.46 1.78
CA CYS A 58 -5.56 -4.76 2.39
C CYS A 58 -7.06 -5.18 2.29
N PRO A 59 -7.59 -5.51 1.08
CA PRO A 59 -9.04 -5.63 0.82
C PRO A 59 -9.83 -6.73 1.53
N GLU A 60 -9.20 -7.53 2.37
CA GLU A 60 -9.81 -8.65 3.10
C GLU A 60 -9.75 -8.46 4.63
N GLU A 61 -9.15 -7.36 5.12
CA GLU A 61 -8.78 -7.16 6.52
C GLU A 61 -9.31 -5.83 7.06
N TYR A 62 -10.33 -5.87 7.92
CA TYR A 62 -10.95 -4.66 8.47
C TYR A 62 -9.97 -3.78 9.27
N ALA A 63 -9.73 -2.54 8.81
CA ALA A 63 -8.96 -1.56 9.58
C ALA A 63 -9.30 -0.08 9.31
N GLU A 64 -9.62 0.67 10.37
CA GLU A 64 -9.90 2.11 10.28
C GLU A 64 -8.64 3.00 10.10
N THR A 65 -7.47 2.41 9.86
CA THR A 65 -6.17 3.08 9.87
C THR A 65 -5.31 2.63 8.70
N LEU A 66 -4.24 3.36 8.39
CA LEU A 66 -3.19 2.94 7.45
C LEU A 66 -3.76 2.37 6.13
N ASN A 67 -4.63 3.13 5.44
CA ASN A 67 -5.11 2.76 4.11
C ASN A 67 -5.78 1.36 4.05
N GLY A 68 -6.72 1.08 4.96
CA GLY A 68 -7.43 -0.21 5.03
C GLY A 68 -6.61 -1.36 5.59
N CYS A 69 -5.37 -1.13 6.03
CA CYS A 69 -4.54 -2.16 6.62
C CYS A 69 -4.53 -2.07 8.16
N PRO A 70 -4.66 -3.20 8.88
CA PRO A 70 -4.51 -3.19 10.33
C PRO A 70 -3.13 -2.62 10.68
N LEU A 71 -3.08 -1.79 11.74
CA LEU A 71 -1.79 -1.43 12.33
C LEU A 71 -1.12 -2.74 12.76
N LEU A 72 -0.08 -3.13 12.03
CA LEU A 72 0.82 -4.19 12.45
C LEU A 72 1.32 -3.81 13.84
N SER A 73 0.83 -4.53 14.85
CA SER A 73 1.34 -4.44 16.22
C SER A 73 2.75 -5.05 16.35
N ASP A 74 3.37 -5.41 15.22
CA ASP A 74 4.74 -5.87 15.09
C ASP A 74 5.72 -4.70 14.99
N PHE A 75 5.52 -3.66 15.80
CA PHE A 75 6.66 -2.81 16.13
C PHE A 75 7.59 -3.69 16.95
N SER A 76 8.71 -4.07 16.35
CA SER A 76 9.73 -4.81 17.05
C SER A 76 10.29 -3.90 18.16
N ASP A 77 10.21 -4.35 19.41
CA ASP A 77 10.92 -3.72 20.54
C ASP A 77 12.46 -3.91 20.44
N GLU A 78 12.96 -4.50 19.36
CA GLU A 78 14.39 -4.69 19.16
C GLU A 78 15.11 -3.38 18.85
N ASN A 79 16.34 -3.30 19.36
CA ASN A 79 17.22 -2.18 19.07
C ASN A 79 17.76 -2.31 17.64
N TYR A 80 17.76 -1.21 16.88
CA TYR A 80 18.25 -1.22 15.50
C TYR A 80 19.07 0.03 15.13
N ILE A 81 19.94 -0.15 14.13
CA ILE A 81 20.62 0.94 13.42
C ILE A 81 20.13 0.97 11.98
N TYR A 82 19.58 2.10 11.55
CA TYR A 82 19.20 2.36 10.17
C TYR A 82 20.26 3.22 9.47
N THR A 83 20.82 2.69 8.39
CA THR A 83 21.88 3.34 7.60
C THR A 83 21.37 3.66 6.20
N ILE A 84 21.60 4.90 5.77
CA ILE A 84 21.38 5.37 4.41
C ILE A 84 22.73 5.76 3.82
N ALA A 85 23.12 5.12 2.73
CA ALA A 85 24.31 5.47 1.95
C ALA A 85 23.86 6.01 0.57
N PRO A 86 23.82 7.34 0.39
CA PRO A 86 23.41 7.95 -0.88
C PRO A 86 24.33 7.53 -2.04
N GLN A 87 23.73 7.18 -3.17
CA GLN A 87 24.42 6.90 -4.44
C GLN A 87 24.41 8.09 -5.38
N ILE A 88 23.63 9.12 -5.04
CA ILE A 88 23.57 10.41 -5.74
C ILE A 88 24.05 11.53 -4.80
N PRO A 89 24.60 12.63 -5.35
CA PRO A 89 24.90 13.81 -4.55
C PRO A 89 23.60 14.45 -4.06
N VAL A 90 23.44 14.53 -2.75
CA VAL A 90 22.27 15.12 -2.08
C VAL A 90 22.72 16.07 -0.97
N GLN A 91 21.93 17.10 -0.71
CA GLN A 91 22.11 17.94 0.49
C GLN A 91 21.21 17.48 1.63
N ASP A 92 20.05 16.93 1.30
CA ASP A 92 19.03 16.47 2.24
C ASP A 92 18.53 15.07 1.88
N ILE A 93 18.14 14.31 2.90
CA ILE A 93 17.64 12.93 2.74
C ILE A 93 16.33 12.89 1.93
N THR A 94 15.56 13.99 1.92
CA THR A 94 14.31 14.10 1.16
C THR A 94 14.51 14.04 -0.35
N GLU A 95 15.73 14.22 -0.84
CA GLU A 95 16.09 14.10 -2.26
C GLU A 95 16.25 12.63 -2.71
N ILE A 96 16.28 11.68 -1.77
CA ILE A 96 16.39 10.25 -2.04
C ILE A 96 14.98 9.69 -2.28
N ILE A 97 14.57 9.64 -3.56
CA ILE A 97 13.21 9.27 -3.95
C ILE A 97 13.16 7.82 -4.42
N ASP A 98 14.11 7.39 -5.24
CA ASP A 98 14.15 6.03 -5.79
C ASP A 98 15.04 5.09 -4.95
N ASN A 99 14.84 3.78 -5.10
CA ASN A 99 15.70 2.76 -4.44
C ASN A 99 17.13 2.75 -4.98
N LYS A 100 17.35 3.21 -6.22
CA LYS A 100 18.69 3.37 -6.80
C LYS A 100 19.44 4.59 -6.28
N ASP A 101 18.75 5.52 -5.63
CA ASP A 101 19.35 6.79 -5.19
C ASP A 101 20.13 6.61 -3.88
N ALA A 102 19.87 5.52 -3.14
CA ALA A 102 20.62 5.17 -1.93
C ALA A 102 20.56 3.68 -1.60
N ILE A 103 21.64 3.17 -1.01
CA ILE A 103 21.69 1.87 -0.36
C ILE A 103 21.15 2.05 1.07
N LYS A 104 20.08 1.34 1.41
CA LYS A 104 19.42 1.39 2.73
C LYS A 104 19.58 0.05 3.44
N ASN A 105 19.95 0.08 4.72
CA ASN A 105 20.14 -1.13 5.52
C ASN A 105 19.65 -0.92 6.96
N ILE A 106 18.95 -1.91 7.51
CA ILE A 106 18.62 -2.00 8.93
C ILE A 106 19.45 -3.12 9.53
N THR A 107 20.03 -2.88 10.72
CA THR A 107 20.68 -3.93 11.50
C THR A 107 20.06 -3.97 12.88
N TYR A 108 19.49 -5.12 13.24
CA TYR A 108 18.94 -5.40 14.56
C TYR A 108 20.02 -5.95 15.48
N PHE A 109 19.88 -5.62 16.76
CA PHE A 109 20.81 -5.97 17.81
C PHE A 109 20.11 -6.68 18.95
N ASP A 110 20.79 -7.67 19.52
CA ASP A 110 20.35 -8.30 20.76
C ASP A 110 20.45 -7.34 21.97
N GLY A 111 19.99 -7.78 23.14
CA GLY A 111 20.06 -6.99 24.38
C GLY A 111 21.48 -6.67 24.87
N LEU A 112 22.52 -7.23 24.26
CA LEU A 112 23.94 -6.96 24.54
C LEU A 112 24.58 -6.04 23.47
N GLY A 113 23.84 -5.67 22.43
CA GLY A 113 24.32 -4.81 21.35
C GLY A 113 25.09 -5.55 20.26
N ARG A 114 24.92 -6.87 20.11
CA ARG A 114 25.51 -7.64 19.00
C ARG A 114 24.53 -7.75 17.83
N PRO A 115 24.98 -7.61 16.56
CA PRO A 115 24.11 -7.74 15.41
C PRO A 115 23.50 -9.14 15.32
N MET A 116 22.17 -9.25 15.26
CA MET A 116 21.48 -10.54 15.12
C MET A 116 20.74 -10.68 13.79
N GLN A 117 20.44 -9.57 13.12
CA GLN A 117 19.83 -9.61 11.79
C GLN A 117 20.19 -8.36 11.01
N SER A 118 20.45 -8.48 9.72
CA SER A 118 20.58 -7.34 8.81
C SER A 118 19.57 -7.46 7.67
N ILE A 119 18.90 -6.36 7.37
CA ILE A 119 17.94 -6.24 6.28
C ILE A 119 18.44 -5.19 5.29
N ALA A 120 18.79 -5.66 4.10
CA ALA A 120 19.11 -4.83 2.96
C ALA A 120 17.80 -4.45 2.24
N ILE A 121 17.36 -3.21 2.45
CA ILE A 121 16.03 -2.75 2.03
C ILE A 121 15.98 -2.60 0.52
N LYS A 122 15.04 -3.32 -0.12
CA LYS A 122 14.76 -3.29 -1.55
C LYS A 122 15.96 -3.59 -2.46
N GLN A 123 16.94 -4.34 -1.97
CA GLN A 123 18.17 -4.63 -2.72
C GLN A 123 18.12 -5.91 -3.57
N SER A 124 17.03 -6.67 -3.53
CA SER A 124 16.84 -7.80 -4.43
C SER A 124 16.74 -7.33 -5.88
N ALA A 125 17.50 -7.97 -6.77
CA ALA A 125 17.46 -7.74 -8.21
C ALA A 125 16.10 -8.11 -8.84
N ILE A 126 15.28 -8.89 -8.13
CA ILE A 126 13.94 -9.30 -8.57
C ILE A 126 12.93 -8.60 -7.67
N ASN A 127 12.08 -7.76 -8.27
CA ASN A 127 10.94 -7.07 -7.64
C ASN A 127 11.29 -6.18 -6.43
N GLU A 128 12.54 -5.72 -6.32
CA GLU A 128 12.98 -4.77 -5.27
C GLU A 128 12.57 -5.20 -3.86
N ARG A 129 12.70 -6.50 -3.57
CA ARG A 129 12.39 -7.07 -2.25
C ARG A 129 13.58 -6.90 -1.30
N ASP A 130 13.30 -7.03 -0.01
CA ASP A 130 14.32 -6.96 1.03
C ASP A 130 15.15 -8.25 1.04
N ILE A 131 16.44 -8.14 1.39
CA ILE A 131 17.31 -9.30 1.61
C ILE A 131 17.65 -9.36 3.09
N ILE A 132 17.35 -10.49 3.72
CA ILE A 132 17.54 -10.72 5.16
C ILE A 132 18.73 -11.64 5.36
N ALA A 133 19.65 -11.23 6.22
CA ALA A 133 20.76 -12.04 6.71
C ALA A 133 20.62 -12.22 8.23
N HIS A 134 20.46 -13.46 8.67
CA HIS A 134 20.29 -13.83 10.07
C HIS A 134 21.62 -14.22 10.72
N ILE A 135 21.80 -13.87 11.99
CA ILE A 135 22.98 -14.19 12.80
C ILE A 135 22.52 -14.67 14.16
N ASP A 136 22.87 -15.91 14.51
CA ASP A 136 22.66 -16.47 15.84
C ASP A 136 23.97 -16.57 16.62
N TYR A 137 23.85 -16.48 17.94
CA TYR A 137 24.96 -16.70 18.87
C TYR A 137 24.61 -17.79 19.88
N ASP A 138 25.58 -18.63 20.22
CA ASP A 138 25.48 -19.57 21.34
C ASP A 138 25.53 -18.85 22.70
N GLU A 139 25.34 -19.61 23.79
CA GLU A 139 25.38 -19.09 25.17
C GLU A 139 26.73 -18.43 25.54
N PHE A 140 27.81 -18.77 24.81
CA PHE A 140 29.14 -18.19 24.99
C PHE A 140 29.40 -16.99 24.07
N GLY A 141 28.44 -16.64 23.24
CA GLY A 141 28.47 -15.50 22.33
C GLY A 141 29.24 -15.69 21.04
N ARG A 142 29.43 -16.94 20.62
CA ARG A 142 30.04 -17.28 19.34
C ARG A 142 28.96 -17.60 18.33
N GLN A 143 29.20 -17.23 17.08
CA GLN A 143 28.33 -17.65 15.98
C GLN A 143 28.62 -19.13 15.67
N ASP A 144 27.63 -19.99 15.91
CA ASP A 144 27.73 -21.44 15.69
C ASP A 144 27.14 -21.88 14.34
N LYS A 145 26.41 -20.98 13.67
CA LYS A 145 25.75 -21.23 12.38
C LYS A 145 25.96 -20.07 11.41
N ASP A 146 26.14 -20.45 10.15
CA ASP A 146 26.15 -19.52 9.03
C ASP A 146 24.87 -19.69 8.22
N TYR A 147 24.13 -18.61 8.03
CA TYR A 147 22.91 -18.57 7.25
C TYR A 147 23.14 -17.87 5.91
N LEU A 148 22.54 -18.42 4.84
CA LEU A 148 22.51 -17.72 3.57
C LEU A 148 21.47 -16.58 3.63
N PRO A 149 21.77 -15.40 3.08
CA PRO A 149 20.76 -14.37 2.93
C PRO A 149 19.61 -14.83 2.04
N TYR A 150 18.38 -14.44 2.39
CA TYR A 150 17.17 -14.83 1.67
C TYR A 150 16.22 -13.64 1.47
N VAL A 151 15.23 -13.81 0.59
CA VAL A 151 14.17 -12.84 0.32
C VAL A 151 12.88 -13.36 0.96
N PRO A 152 12.17 -12.58 1.78
CA PRO A 152 10.93 -13.03 2.41
C PRO A 152 9.77 -13.13 1.39
N ASP A 153 8.89 -14.10 1.61
CA ASP A 153 7.74 -14.36 0.73
C ASP A 153 6.67 -13.26 0.85
N GLU A 154 6.49 -12.69 2.04
CA GLU A 154 5.60 -11.55 2.28
C GLU A 154 6.36 -10.21 2.19
N GLY A 155 5.72 -9.22 1.57
CA GLY A 155 6.35 -7.97 1.18
C GLY A 155 6.68 -7.10 2.40
N ARG A 156 7.95 -6.72 2.51
CA ARG A 156 8.51 -5.72 3.44
C ARG A 156 8.26 -6.00 4.92
N ILE A 157 9.33 -6.40 5.60
CA ILE A 157 9.34 -6.38 7.06
C ILE A 157 9.62 -4.93 7.47
N GLN A 158 8.61 -4.24 8.01
CA GLN A 158 8.77 -2.88 8.53
C GLN A 158 9.46 -2.93 9.90
N ALA A 159 10.35 -1.96 10.13
CA ALA A 159 10.95 -1.68 11.45
C ALA A 159 10.05 -0.73 12.24
#